data_AF-A0A938G9Z2-F1
#
_entry.id   AF-A0A938G9Z2-F1
#
_cell.length_a   1.000
_cell.length_b   1.000
_cell.length_c   1.000
_cell.angle_alpha   90.00
_cell.angle_beta   90.00
_cell.angle_gamma   90.00
#
_symmetry.space_group_name_H-M   'P 1'
#
loop_
_entity.id
_entity.type
_entity.pdbx_description
1 polymer ?
#
loop_
_entity_poly.entity_id
_entity_poly.type
_entity_poly.pdbx_seq_one_letter_code
_entity_poly.pdbx_strand_id
1 'polypeptide(L)'
;ANMRMYRLLRERAAAFRADPEVQDALRAARVAELSTPTLTSGETWKDIIANDTIAKLDVDAAGAKGYGFVRLQQLAVEHLMGAR
;
A
#
# COMPACT_ATOMS: atom_id res chain seq x y z
N ALA A 1 -17.02 -21.32 -18.78
CA ALA A 1 -16.42 -21.07 -17.45
C ALA A 1 -15.43 -19.90 -17.45
N ASN A 2 -14.39 -19.90 -18.32
CA ASN A 2 -13.32 -18.88 -18.34
C ASN A 2 -13.82 -17.42 -18.32
N MET A 3 -14.57 -17.01 -19.35
CA MET A 3 -15.04 -15.61 -19.42
C MET A 3 -16.06 -15.24 -18.36
N ARG A 4 -16.77 -16.23 -17.80
CA ARG A 4 -17.67 -16.00 -16.66
C ARG A 4 -16.86 -15.65 -15.41
N MET A 5 -15.84 -16.46 -15.09
CA MET A 5 -14.96 -16.20 -13.95
C MET A 5 -14.25 -14.87 -14.08
N TYR A 6 -13.72 -14.55 -15.26
CA TYR A 6 -13.07 -13.26 -15.50
C TYR A 6 -14.01 -12.07 -15.20
N ARG A 7 -15.24 -12.11 -15.70
CA ARG A 7 -16.22 -11.02 -15.49
C ARG A 7 -16.60 -10.89 -14.02
N LEU A 8 -16.83 -12.00 -13.32
CA LEU A 8 -17.14 -12.01 -11.88
C LEU A 8 -16.01 -11.41 -11.04
N LEU A 9 -14.75 -11.76 -11.35
CA LEU A 9 -13.58 -11.21 -10.66
C LEU A 9 -13.37 -9.73 -10.99
N ARG A 10 -13.58 -9.33 -12.25
CA ARG A 10 -13.48 -7.92 -12.67
C ARG A 10 -14.48 -7.05 -11.91
N GLU A 11 -15.71 -7.50 -11.75
CA GLU A 11 -16.76 -6.78 -11.01
C GLU A 11 -16.36 -6.57 -9.55
N ARG A 12 -15.94 -7.64 -8.85
CA ARG A 12 -15.48 -7.59 -7.46
C ARG A 12 -14.25 -6.73 -7.28
N ALA A 13 -13.29 -6.81 -8.22
CA ALA A 13 -12.09 -5.98 -8.18
C ALA A 13 -12.41 -4.49 -8.35
N ALA A 14 -13.40 -4.14 -9.19
CA ALA A 14 -13.84 -2.77 -9.33
C ALA A 14 -14.53 -2.27 -8.05
N ALA A 15 -15.41 -3.08 -7.44
CA ALA A 15 -16.05 -2.76 -6.16
C ALA A 15 -15.02 -2.55 -5.04
N PHE A 16 -14.04 -3.46 -4.91
CA PHE A 16 -12.93 -3.33 -3.97
C PHE A 16 -12.18 -2.01 -4.12
N ARG A 17 -11.89 -1.57 -5.35
CA ARG A 17 -11.18 -0.31 -5.60
C ARG A 17 -12.06 0.92 -5.37
N ALA A 18 -13.39 0.81 -5.47
CA ALA A 18 -14.31 1.91 -5.23
C ALA A 18 -14.67 2.08 -3.73
N ASP A 19 -14.45 1.06 -2.90
CA ASP A 19 -14.80 1.06 -1.48
C ASP A 19 -13.95 2.07 -0.67
N PRO A 20 -14.57 3.06 0.01
CA PRO A 20 -13.87 4.01 0.87
C PRO A 20 -13.05 3.34 2.00
N GLU A 21 -13.53 2.25 2.61
CA GLU A 21 -12.79 1.56 3.67
C GLU A 21 -11.52 0.90 3.14
N VAL A 22 -11.55 0.42 1.89
CA VAL A 22 -10.37 -0.10 1.18
C VAL A 22 -9.41 1.03 0.86
N GLN A 23 -9.90 2.19 0.41
CA GLN A 23 -9.05 3.36 0.17
C GLN A 23 -8.35 3.81 1.45
N ASP A 24 -9.05 3.80 2.58
CA ASP A 24 -8.48 4.10 3.89
C ASP A 24 -7.42 3.07 4.29
N ALA A 25 -7.71 1.78 4.08
CA ALA A 25 -6.75 0.70 4.32
C ALA A 25 -5.49 0.83 3.46
N LEU A 26 -5.63 1.18 2.18
CA LEU A 26 -4.51 1.40 1.25
C LEU A 26 -3.64 2.59 1.68
N ARG A 27 -4.25 3.67 2.19
CA ARG A 27 -3.51 4.82 2.75
C ARG A 27 -2.78 4.46 4.03
N ALA A 28 -3.44 3.76 4.96
CA ALA A 28 -2.80 3.29 6.20
C ALA A 28 -1.61 2.35 5.90
N ALA A 29 -1.77 1.49 4.90
CA ALA A 29 -0.73 0.57 4.42
C ALA A 29 0.33 1.23 3.53
N ARG A 30 0.20 2.54 3.24
CA ARG A 30 1.16 3.33 2.43
C ARG A 30 1.48 2.73 1.06
N VAL A 31 0.52 2.03 0.46
CA VAL A 31 0.74 1.33 -0.82
C VAL A 31 1.18 2.29 -1.93
N ALA A 32 0.60 3.49 -1.96
CA ALA A 32 0.94 4.52 -2.95
C ALA A 32 2.31 5.16 -2.73
N GLU A 33 2.82 5.19 -1.48
CA GLU A 33 4.12 5.80 -1.13
C GLU A 33 5.27 5.09 -1.86
N LEU A 34 5.14 3.80 -2.14
CA LEU A 34 6.13 3.03 -2.90
C LEU A 34 6.29 3.51 -4.35
N SER A 35 5.32 4.25 -4.89
CA SER A 35 5.43 4.86 -6.23
C SER A 35 6.19 6.18 -6.21
N THR A 36 6.49 6.74 -5.04
CA THR A 36 7.30 7.94 -4.91
C THR A 36 8.79 7.56 -4.93
N PRO A 37 9.61 8.19 -5.78
CA PRO A 37 11.05 8.00 -5.76
C PRO A 37 11.62 8.28 -4.36
N THR A 38 12.49 7.42 -3.86
CA THR A 38 13.16 7.64 -2.57
C THR A 38 14.03 8.89 -2.59
N LEU A 39 14.65 9.19 -3.73
CA LEU A 39 15.43 10.40 -3.93
C LEU A 39 14.52 11.57 -4.32
N THR A 40 14.81 12.72 -3.74
CA THR A 40 14.22 13.98 -4.18
C THR A 40 14.76 14.40 -5.55
N SER A 41 14.06 15.31 -6.23
CA SER A 41 14.45 15.75 -7.57
C SER A 41 15.82 16.42 -7.56
N GLY A 42 16.76 15.87 -8.34
CA GLY A 42 18.13 16.38 -8.44
C GLY A 42 19.07 15.91 -7.31
N GLU A 43 18.57 15.16 -6.34
CA GLU A 43 19.40 14.59 -5.27
C GLU A 43 20.31 13.49 -5.80
N THR A 44 21.56 13.51 -5.32
CA THR A 44 22.58 12.52 -5.64
C THR A 44 22.97 11.73 -4.40
N TRP A 45 23.67 10.62 -4.60
CA TRP A 45 24.22 9.84 -3.49
C TRP A 45 25.16 10.64 -2.58
N LYS A 46 25.81 11.69 -3.09
CA LYS A 46 26.69 12.56 -2.29
C LYS A 46 25.89 13.36 -1.27
N ASP A 47 24.71 13.81 -1.64
CA ASP A 47 23.81 14.58 -0.79
C ASP A 47 23.25 13.72 0.36
N ILE A 48 23.06 12.42 0.12
CA ILE A 48 22.66 11.44 1.13
C ILE A 48 23.76 11.25 2.19
N ILE A 49 25.01 11.06 1.76
CA ILE A 49 26.15 10.84 2.68
C ILE A 49 26.51 12.11 3.44
N ALA A 50 26.31 13.28 2.83
CA ALA A 50 26.57 14.57 3.45
C ALA A 50 25.52 14.95 4.51
N ASN A 51 24.40 14.24 4.60
CA ASN A 51 23.34 14.50 5.57
C ASN A 51 23.33 13.48 6.71
N ASP A 52 22.86 13.90 7.88
CA ASP A 52 22.78 13.05 9.08
C ASP A 52 21.47 12.25 9.16
N THR A 53 20.64 12.24 8.11
CA THR A 53 19.28 11.68 8.18
C THR A 53 19.31 10.19 8.51
N ILE A 54 20.26 9.46 7.92
CA ILE A 54 20.45 8.03 8.19
C ILE A 54 21.00 7.82 9.61
N ALA A 55 21.97 8.62 10.03
CA ALA A 55 22.58 8.51 11.35
C ALA A 55 21.61 8.81 12.51
N LYS A 56 20.62 9.67 12.26
CA LYS A 56 19.59 10.07 13.23
C LYS A 56 18.31 9.24 13.13
N LEU A 57 18.24 8.26 12.23
CA LEU A 57 17.06 7.42 12.06
C LEU A 57 16.89 6.48 13.25
N ASP A 58 15.78 6.63 13.97
CA ASP A 58 15.33 5.66 14.97
C ASP A 58 14.71 4.44 14.25
N VAL A 59 15.52 3.39 14.10
CA VAL A 59 15.13 2.15 13.43
C VAL A 59 14.12 1.33 14.23
N ASP A 60 14.15 1.41 15.55
CA ASP A 60 13.25 0.66 16.41
C ASP A 60 11.84 1.26 16.35
N ALA A 61 11.74 2.59 16.45
CA ALA A 61 10.47 3.28 16.27
C ALA A 61 9.93 3.15 14.83
N ALA A 62 10.82 3.07 13.83
CA ALA A 62 10.41 2.80 12.45
C ALA A 62 9.86 1.37 12.29
N GLY A 63 10.54 0.37 12.86
CA GLY A 63 10.17 -1.05 12.78
C GLY A 63 8.92 -1.42 13.58
N ALA A 64 8.63 -0.70 14.66
CA ALA A 64 7.43 -0.92 15.47
C ALA A 64 6.12 -0.55 14.77
N LYS A 65 6.17 0.16 13.64
CA LYS A 65 4.97 0.62 12.91
C LYS A 65 4.29 -0.54 12.17
N GLY A 66 3.06 -0.83 12.57
CA GLY A 66 2.20 -1.76 11.83
C GLY A 66 1.59 -1.12 10.58
N TYR A 67 1.67 -1.81 9.44
CA TYR A 67 1.11 -1.33 8.16
C TYR A 67 -0.31 -1.85 7.87
N GLY A 68 -0.88 -2.67 8.76
CA GLY A 68 -2.28 -3.11 8.64
C GLY A 68 -2.58 -4.01 7.42
N PHE A 69 -1.57 -4.66 6.84
CA PHE A 69 -1.74 -5.48 5.63
C PHE A 69 -2.76 -6.62 5.78
N VAL A 70 -2.88 -7.21 6.97
CA VAL A 70 -3.89 -8.24 7.26
C VAL A 70 -5.31 -7.68 7.12
N ARG A 71 -5.57 -6.46 7.64
CA ARG A 71 -6.87 -5.80 7.48
C ARG A 71 -7.17 -5.52 6.01
N LEU A 72 -6.19 -5.02 5.25
CA LEU A 72 -6.34 -4.77 3.81
C LEU A 72 -6.64 -6.07 3.04
N GLN A 73 -5.95 -7.16 3.34
CA GLN A 73 -6.19 -8.47 2.73
C GLN A 73 -7.59 -8.99 3.08
N GLN A 74 -8.03 -8.85 4.33
CA GLN A 74 -9.35 -9.28 4.76
C GLN A 74 -10.46 -8.58 3.97
N LEU A 75 -10.35 -7.26 3.78
CA LEU A 75 -11.27 -6.50 2.92
C LEU A 75 -11.28 -7.04 1.48
N ALA A 76 -10.11 -7.38 0.93
CA ALA A 76 -10.03 -7.97 -0.41
C ALA A 76 -10.75 -9.33 -0.50
N VAL A 77 -10.66 -10.17 0.52
CA VAL A 77 -11.36 -11.45 0.59
C VAL A 77 -12.87 -11.24 0.74
N GLU A 78 -13.32 -10.29 1.54
CA GLU A 78 -14.75 -9.97 1.70
C GLU A 78 -15.39 -9.52 0.37
N HIS A 79 -14.71 -8.65 -0.37
CA HIS A 79 -15.11 -8.25 -1.73
C HIS A 79 -15.13 -9.45 -2.69
N LEU A 80 -14.14 -10.34 -2.61
CA LEU A 80 -14.10 -11.55 -3.45
C LEU A 80 -15.29 -12.48 -3.17
N MET A 81 -15.65 -12.64 -1.89
CA MET A 81 -16.74 -13.49 -1.43
C MET A 81 -18.13 -12.85 -1.61
N GLY A 82 -18.20 -11.55 -1.94
CA GLY A 82 -19.45 -10.81 -2.11
C GLY A 82 -20.14 -10.47 -0.79
N ALA A 83 -19.38 -10.33 0.30
CA ALA A 83 -19.88 -9.89 1.60
C ALA A 83 -19.87 -8.35 1.75
N ARG A 84 -19.34 -7.65 0.74
CA ARG A 84 -19.29 -6.19 0.57
C ARG A 84 -19.44 -5.82 -0.90
#